data_AF-A0A955C0N6-F1
#
_entry.id   AF-A0A955C0N6-F1
#
_cell.length_a   1.000
_cell.length_b   1.000
_cell.length_c   1.000
_cell.angle_alpha   90.00
_cell.angle_beta   90.00
_cell.angle_gamma   90.00
#
_symmetry.space_group_name_H-M   'P 1'
#
loop_
_entity.id
_entity.type
_entity.pdbx_description
1 polymer ?
#
loop_
_entity_poly.entity_id
_entity_poly.type
_entity_poly.pdbx_seq_one_letter_code
_entity_poly.pdbx_strand_id
1 'polypeptide(L)'
;MATAIFTARRDPSLSVLILDGAKKLGAKILVSGGGRCNVTNRAVTADDYWGGSRNSIRRVLNALPVSETIAFFEQIGAPLVEEPEFGKLFPVANRARAVLDALLNEAERLGVQIALRQRVAAIEPTQDRFRVKTETAAFECGHVVLATGGLSFPKTGSDGAGYGFARAMGHSITPTTPALVPLILEDAYHEALSGVAHPVVL
;
A
#
# COMPACT_ATOMS: atom_id res chain seq x y z
N MET A 1 2.87 0.44 6.95
CA MET A 1 2.08 0.31 8.19
C MET A 1 1.78 -1.14 8.53
N ALA A 2 1.00 -1.88 7.72
CA ALA A 2 0.68 -3.29 8.01
C ALA A 2 1.92 -4.15 8.32
N THR A 3 2.96 -4.10 7.47
CA THR A 3 4.22 -4.83 7.75
C THR A 3 4.83 -4.45 9.10
N ALA A 4 4.87 -3.17 9.46
CA ALA A 4 5.43 -2.72 10.74
C ALA A 4 4.62 -3.26 11.93
N ILE A 5 3.29 -3.23 11.83
CA ILE A 5 2.38 -3.81 12.84
C ILE A 5 2.61 -5.31 12.99
N PHE A 6 2.63 -6.06 11.88
CA PHE A 6 2.85 -7.50 11.93
C PHE A 6 4.25 -7.87 12.44
N THR A 7 5.28 -7.11 12.08
CA THR A 7 6.64 -7.29 12.62
C THR A 7 6.65 -7.08 14.13
N ALA A 8 6.11 -5.96 14.62
CA ALA A 8 6.08 -5.64 16.05
C ALA A 8 5.23 -6.64 16.86
N ARG A 9 4.13 -7.14 16.30
CA ARG A 9 3.32 -8.21 16.93
C ARG A 9 4.06 -9.54 16.99
N ARG A 10 4.81 -9.88 15.94
CA ARG A 10 5.51 -11.17 15.82
C ARG A 10 6.76 -11.24 16.69
N ASP A 11 7.50 -10.14 16.77
CA ASP A 11 8.69 -10.03 17.60
C ASP A 11 8.72 -8.65 18.28
N PRO A 12 8.16 -8.55 19.50
CA PRO A 12 8.15 -7.31 20.28
C PRO A 12 9.54 -6.83 20.72
N SER A 13 10.60 -7.64 20.56
CA SER A 13 11.96 -7.24 20.90
C SER A 13 12.59 -6.34 19.82
N LEU A 14 12.03 -6.34 18.61
CA LEU A 14 12.51 -5.52 17.50
C LEU A 14 12.05 -4.07 17.64
N SER A 15 12.96 -3.13 17.41
CA SER A 15 12.60 -1.74 17.15
C SER A 15 12.21 -1.58 15.68
N VAL A 16 11.06 -0.95 15.44
CA VAL A 16 10.51 -0.75 14.10
C VAL A 16 10.34 0.74 13.83
N LEU A 17 10.95 1.21 12.74
CA LEU A 17 10.87 2.60 12.29
C LEU A 17 10.29 2.66 10.87
N ILE A 18 9.25 3.47 10.69
CA ILE A 18 8.71 3.85 9.39
C ILE A 18 9.30 5.21 9.00
N LEU A 19 9.97 5.27 7.85
CA LEU A 19 10.39 6.52 7.22
C LEU A 19 9.46 6.86 6.06
N ASP A 20 8.94 8.08 6.03
CA ASP A 20 8.13 8.58 4.91
C ASP A 20 8.52 10.02 4.56
N GLY A 21 8.62 10.32 3.26
CA GLY A 21 8.95 11.67 2.78
C GLY A 21 7.78 12.66 2.89
N ALA A 22 6.55 12.16 3.03
CA ALA A 22 5.36 12.99 3.12
C ALA A 22 5.23 13.68 4.49
N LYS A 23 4.46 14.77 4.51
CA LYS A 23 4.09 15.48 5.76
C LYS A 23 3.05 14.74 6.58
N LYS A 24 2.28 13.85 5.95
CA LYS A 24 1.20 13.03 6.53
C LYS A 24 1.16 11.69 5.79
N LEU A 25 0.86 10.61 6.49
CA LEU A 25 0.75 9.27 5.92
C LEU A 25 -0.62 9.03 5.26
N GLY A 26 -0.68 7.97 4.45
CA GLY A 26 -1.95 7.37 4.03
C GLY A 26 -2.69 8.11 2.93
N ALA A 27 -2.06 9.04 2.21
CA ALA A 27 -2.72 9.81 1.14
C ALA A 27 -3.43 8.91 0.11
N LYS A 28 -2.82 7.78 -0.30
CA LYS A 28 -3.48 6.79 -1.18
C LYS A 28 -4.65 6.05 -0.53
N ILE A 29 -4.57 5.76 0.77
CA ILE A 29 -5.68 5.16 1.52
C ILE A 29 -6.87 6.13 1.49
N LEU A 30 -6.63 7.40 1.81
CA LEU A 30 -7.64 8.45 1.92
C LEU A 30 -8.42 8.73 0.63
N VAL A 31 -7.83 8.48 -0.53
CA VAL A 31 -8.51 8.70 -1.84
C VAL A 31 -9.09 7.44 -2.45
N SER A 32 -8.72 6.27 -1.93
CA SER A 32 -9.17 4.99 -2.50
C SER A 32 -10.66 4.73 -2.25
N GLY A 33 -11.32 4.02 -3.17
CA GLY A 33 -12.75 3.71 -3.09
C GLY A 33 -13.64 4.95 -2.98
N GLY A 34 -13.28 6.05 -3.64
CA GLY A 34 -14.01 7.32 -3.54
C GLY A 34 -13.95 7.95 -2.14
N GLY A 35 -12.85 7.74 -1.41
CA GLY A 35 -12.67 8.22 -0.04
C GLY A 35 -13.25 7.32 1.05
N ARG A 36 -13.77 6.15 0.68
CA ARG A 36 -14.35 5.15 1.60
C ARG A 36 -13.35 4.05 1.97
N CYS A 37 -12.31 3.87 1.15
CA CYS A 37 -11.32 2.79 1.19
C CYS A 37 -11.93 1.41 0.95
N ASN A 38 -11.83 0.93 -0.28
CA ASN A 38 -12.07 -0.47 -0.60
C ASN A 38 -10.88 -1.29 -0.07
N VAL A 39 -11.05 -1.92 1.08
CA VAL A 39 -9.96 -2.55 1.86
C VAL A 39 -9.56 -3.89 1.26
N THR A 40 -10.53 -4.72 0.90
CA THR A 40 -10.31 -6.06 0.32
C THR A 40 -11.55 -6.51 -0.47
N ASN A 41 -11.54 -7.73 -1.00
CA ASN A 41 -12.69 -8.37 -1.66
C ASN A 41 -13.01 -9.70 -0.98
N ARG A 42 -14.28 -10.12 -0.99
CA ARG A 42 -14.76 -11.41 -0.47
C ARG A 42 -14.01 -12.59 -1.08
N ALA A 43 -13.66 -12.50 -2.36
CA ALA A 43 -12.87 -13.50 -3.05
C ALA A 43 -11.63 -12.85 -3.70
N VAL A 44 -10.46 -13.38 -3.36
CA VAL A 44 -9.18 -12.93 -3.93
C VAL A 44 -8.38 -14.17 -4.31
N THR A 45 -7.99 -14.25 -5.57
CA THR A 45 -7.27 -15.38 -6.16
C THR A 45 -6.00 -14.91 -6.85
N ALA A 46 -5.13 -15.86 -7.22
CA ALA A 46 -3.92 -15.54 -7.95
C ALA A 46 -4.19 -15.01 -9.37
N ASP A 47 -5.38 -15.22 -9.92
CA ASP A 47 -5.76 -14.79 -11.27
C ASP A 47 -6.19 -13.32 -11.33
N ASP A 48 -6.55 -12.73 -10.19
CA ASP A 48 -6.93 -11.31 -10.06
C ASP A 48 -5.74 -10.33 -10.14
N TYR A 49 -4.51 -10.85 -10.22
CA TYR A 49 -3.28 -10.07 -10.24
C TYR A 49 -2.57 -10.16 -11.58
N TRP A 50 -1.86 -9.09 -11.94
CA TRP A 50 -1.00 -9.07 -13.12
C TRP A 50 0.48 -9.06 -12.72
N GLY A 51 1.30 -9.81 -13.46
CA GLY A 51 2.74 -9.95 -13.21
C GLY A 51 3.07 -11.02 -12.17
N GLY A 52 4.35 -11.43 -12.12
CA GLY A 52 4.82 -12.51 -11.26
C GLY A 52 4.25 -13.89 -11.64
N SER A 53 4.73 -14.96 -10.98
CA SER A 53 4.17 -16.30 -11.18
C SER A 53 2.91 -16.48 -10.33
N ARG A 54 1.91 -17.20 -10.85
CA ARG A 54 0.69 -17.56 -10.10
C ARG A 54 1.00 -18.27 -8.78
N ASN A 55 2.05 -19.10 -8.78
CA ASN A 55 2.49 -19.81 -7.57
C ASN A 55 3.04 -18.86 -6.51
N SER A 56 3.82 -17.85 -6.92
CA SER A 56 4.34 -16.82 -6.01
C SER A 56 3.22 -15.99 -5.40
N ILE A 57 2.27 -15.54 -6.23
CA ILE A 57 1.10 -14.78 -5.76
C ILE A 57 0.27 -15.60 -4.77
N ARG A 58 -0.02 -16.87 -5.10
CA ARG A 58 -0.78 -17.75 -4.21
C ARG A 58 -0.12 -17.94 -2.85
N ARG A 59 1.22 -18.05 -2.80
CA ARG A 59 1.95 -18.13 -1.53
C ARG A 59 1.77 -16.88 -0.68
N VAL A 60 1.80 -15.69 -1.29
CA VAL A 60 1.58 -14.41 -0.59
C VAL A 60 0.15 -14.33 -0.07
N LEU A 61 -0.85 -14.64 -0.92
CA LEU A 61 -2.26 -14.60 -0.53
C LEU A 61 -2.58 -15.61 0.59
N ASN A 62 -1.96 -16.79 0.58
CA ASN A 62 -2.13 -17.79 1.64
C ASN A 62 -1.49 -17.39 2.97
N ALA A 63 -0.52 -16.47 2.97
CA ALA A 63 0.11 -15.99 4.20
C ALA A 63 -0.78 -14.98 4.96
N LEU A 64 -1.71 -14.33 4.27
CA LEU A 64 -2.74 -13.49 4.88
C LEU A 64 -4.05 -13.59 4.06
N PRO A 65 -4.84 -14.67 4.27
CA PRO A 65 -6.11 -14.87 3.57
C PRO A 65 -7.12 -13.74 3.82
N VAL A 66 -8.18 -13.69 3.01
CA VAL A 66 -9.25 -12.69 3.14
C VAL A 66 -9.87 -12.70 4.54
N SER A 67 -10.14 -13.88 5.11
CA SER A 67 -10.68 -14.01 6.47
C SER A 67 -9.78 -13.40 7.53
N GLU A 68 -8.47 -13.63 7.44
CA GLU A 68 -7.47 -13.05 8.36
C GLU A 68 -7.30 -11.55 8.16
N THR A 69 -7.45 -11.07 6.92
CA THR A 69 -7.47 -9.62 6.63
C THR A 69 -8.67 -8.94 7.29
N ILE A 70 -9.86 -9.55 7.18
CA ILE A 70 -11.08 -9.04 7.83
C ILE A 70 -10.90 -9.03 9.35
N ALA A 71 -10.46 -10.16 9.92
CA ALA A 71 -10.22 -10.29 11.36
C ALA A 71 -9.18 -9.29 11.86
N PHE A 72 -8.10 -9.04 11.10
CA PHE A 72 -7.11 -8.04 11.44
C PHE A 72 -7.72 -6.64 11.55
N PHE A 73 -8.51 -6.22 10.56
CA PHE A 73 -9.13 -4.90 10.56
C PHE A 73 -10.19 -4.76 11.66
N GLU A 74 -10.95 -5.81 11.96
CA GLU A 74 -11.86 -5.86 13.11
C GLU A 74 -11.11 -5.68 14.44
N GLN A 75 -10.01 -6.42 14.64
CA GLN A 75 -9.17 -6.36 15.84
C GLN A 75 -8.60 -4.97 16.12
N ILE A 76 -8.26 -4.20 15.08
CA ILE A 76 -7.69 -2.85 15.24
C ILE A 76 -8.77 -1.75 15.29
N GLY A 77 -10.05 -2.12 15.37
CA GLY A 77 -11.16 -1.17 15.50
C GLY A 77 -11.66 -0.59 14.18
N ALA A 78 -11.42 -1.26 13.05
CA ALA A 78 -11.93 -0.89 11.73
C ALA A 78 -12.73 -2.05 11.09
N PRO A 79 -13.86 -2.47 11.69
CA PRO A 79 -14.67 -3.57 11.15
C PRO A 79 -15.09 -3.27 9.70
N LEU A 80 -15.18 -4.34 8.91
CA LEU A 80 -15.48 -4.27 7.47
C LEU A 80 -16.89 -4.78 7.18
N VAL A 81 -17.52 -4.19 6.18
CA VAL A 81 -18.81 -4.60 5.63
C VAL A 81 -18.68 -4.82 4.13
N GLU A 82 -19.27 -5.90 3.64
CA GLU A 82 -19.34 -6.22 2.22
C GLU A 82 -20.44 -5.39 1.53
N GLU A 83 -20.10 -4.76 0.40
CA GLU A 83 -21.09 -4.19 -0.51
C GLU A 83 -21.76 -5.31 -1.33
N PRO A 84 -23.08 -5.23 -1.58
CA PRO A 84 -23.81 -6.26 -2.34
C PRO A 84 -23.23 -6.53 -3.73
N GLU A 85 -22.63 -5.51 -4.34
CA GLU A 85 -22.10 -5.57 -5.69
C GLU A 85 -20.60 -5.92 -5.71
N PHE A 86 -20.25 -6.96 -6.47
CA PHE A 86 -18.86 -7.37 -6.74
C PHE A 86 -18.02 -7.77 -5.51
N GLY A 87 -18.63 -7.94 -4.33
CA GLY A 87 -17.98 -8.49 -3.13
C GLY A 87 -16.90 -7.58 -2.52
N LYS A 88 -16.96 -6.27 -2.73
CA LYS A 88 -15.99 -5.30 -2.17
C LYS A 88 -16.24 -5.08 -0.67
N LEU A 89 -15.17 -4.97 0.12
CA LEU A 89 -15.28 -4.71 1.56
C LEU A 89 -14.79 -3.31 1.91
N PHE A 90 -15.64 -2.56 2.60
CA PHE A 90 -15.38 -1.20 3.08
C PHE A 90 -15.42 -1.15 4.61
N PRO A 91 -14.79 -0.16 5.26
CA PRO A 91 -15.01 0.05 6.69
C PRO A 91 -16.49 0.34 6.96
N VAL A 92 -17.05 -0.18 8.05
CA VAL A 92 -18.43 0.10 8.48
C VAL A 92 -18.68 1.60 8.63
N ALA A 93 -17.67 2.37 9.04
CA ALA A 93 -17.72 3.82 9.13
C ALA A 93 -17.85 4.54 7.76
N ASN A 94 -17.75 3.80 6.65
CA ASN A 94 -17.85 4.25 5.27
C ASN A 94 -16.91 5.43 4.92
N ARG A 95 -15.73 5.49 5.57
CA ARG A 95 -14.73 6.53 5.39
C ARG A 95 -13.31 5.98 5.50
N ALA A 96 -12.46 6.29 4.53
CA ALA A 96 -11.07 5.84 4.49
C ALA A 96 -10.25 6.30 5.69
N ARG A 97 -10.62 7.45 6.28
CA ARG A 97 -9.94 7.97 7.48
C ARG A 97 -10.03 7.00 8.65
N ALA A 98 -11.14 6.26 8.79
CA ALA A 98 -11.28 5.27 9.87
C ALA A 98 -10.24 4.13 9.74
N VAL A 99 -10.00 3.66 8.51
CA VAL A 99 -8.98 2.64 8.22
C VAL A 99 -7.57 3.16 8.52
N LEU A 100 -7.27 4.39 8.08
CA LEU A 100 -5.98 5.00 8.35
C LEU A 100 -5.74 5.20 9.85
N ASP A 101 -6.74 5.67 10.59
CA ASP A 101 -6.66 5.87 12.05
C ASP A 101 -6.40 4.57 12.78
N ALA A 102 -7.15 3.52 12.45
CA ALA A 102 -6.95 2.21 13.05
C ALA A 102 -5.51 1.69 12.85
N LEU A 103 -4.95 1.85 11.66
CA LEU A 103 -3.57 1.45 11.36
C LEU A 103 -2.54 2.30 12.12
N LEU A 104 -2.74 3.61 12.22
CA LEU A 104 -1.83 4.50 12.94
C LEU A 104 -1.88 4.24 14.45
N ASN A 105 -3.09 4.12 15.01
CA ASN A 105 -3.29 3.85 16.43
C ASN A 105 -2.71 2.49 16.82
N GLU A 106 -2.87 1.46 15.98
CA GLU A 106 -2.28 0.15 16.26
C GLU A 106 -0.75 0.18 16.18
N ALA A 107 -0.19 0.90 15.20
CA ALA A 107 1.26 1.08 15.09
C ALA A 107 1.81 1.81 16.34
N GLU A 108 1.16 2.88 16.78
CA GLU A 108 1.51 3.62 17.99
C GLU A 108 1.39 2.76 19.25
N ARG A 109 0.30 2.01 19.40
CA ARG A 109 0.07 1.09 20.52
C ARG A 109 1.18 0.03 20.64
N LEU A 110 1.74 -0.40 19.52
CA LEU A 110 2.84 -1.35 19.45
C LEU A 110 4.23 -0.71 19.56
N GLY A 111 4.32 0.61 19.76
CA GLY A 111 5.60 1.32 19.86
C GLY A 111 6.35 1.47 18.54
N VAL A 112 5.67 1.31 17.39
CA VAL A 112 6.29 1.57 16.08
C VAL A 112 6.58 3.06 15.95
N GLN A 113 7.85 3.39 15.67
CA GLN A 113 8.28 4.76 15.46
C GLN A 113 7.95 5.20 14.03
N ILE A 114 7.51 6.45 13.87
CA ILE A 114 7.18 7.02 12.57
C ILE A 114 7.91 8.35 12.43
N ALA A 115 8.81 8.44 11.45
CA ALA A 115 9.50 9.68 11.11
C ALA A 115 9.04 10.17 9.73
N LEU A 116 8.30 11.28 9.75
CA LEU A 116 7.77 11.95 8.56
C LEU A 116 8.76 12.98 8.03
N ARG A 117 8.57 13.41 6.78
CA ARG A 117 9.51 14.30 6.07
C ARG A 117 10.93 13.74 6.01
N GLN A 118 11.04 12.41 6.10
CA GLN A 118 12.28 11.66 6.04
C GLN A 118 12.34 10.97 4.69
N ARG A 119 12.53 11.78 3.65
CA ARG A 119 12.67 11.28 2.28
C ARG A 119 13.98 10.50 2.18
N VAL A 120 13.89 9.18 1.98
CA VAL A 120 15.08 8.35 1.78
C VAL A 120 15.73 8.72 0.45
N ALA A 121 17.04 8.98 0.50
CA ALA A 121 17.89 9.33 -0.63
C ALA A 121 18.79 8.17 -1.04
N ALA A 122 19.26 7.37 -0.08
CA ALA A 122 20.12 6.22 -0.33
C ALA A 122 19.93 5.12 0.73
N ILE A 123 20.17 3.89 0.32
CA ILE A 123 20.23 2.71 1.19
C ILE A 123 21.53 2.00 0.86
N GLU A 124 22.45 2.01 1.81
CA GLU A 124 23.81 1.50 1.63
C GLU A 124 24.00 0.25 2.50
N PRO A 125 24.28 -0.91 1.91
CA PRO A 125 24.74 -2.06 2.68
C PRO A 125 26.06 -1.73 3.37
N THR A 126 26.15 -2.05 4.65
CA THR A 126 27.41 -2.12 5.39
C THR A 126 27.72 -3.60 5.66
N GLN A 127 28.74 -3.94 6.47
CA GLN A 127 29.17 -5.34 6.67
C GLN A 127 27.99 -6.30 6.95
N ASP A 128 27.22 -6.03 8.01
CA ASP A 128 26.07 -6.87 8.42
C ASP A 128 24.78 -6.05 8.65
N ARG A 129 24.73 -4.82 8.14
CA ARG A 129 23.63 -3.87 8.39
C ARG A 129 23.34 -3.02 7.15
N PHE A 130 22.41 -2.10 7.29
CA PHE A 130 22.10 -1.07 6.31
C PHE A 130 22.23 0.32 6.94
N ARG A 131 22.78 1.25 6.17
CA ARG A 131 22.72 2.68 6.44
C ARG A 131 21.70 3.32 5.52
N VAL A 132 20.62 3.85 6.08
CA VAL A 132 19.55 4.53 5.35
C VAL A 132 19.73 6.03 5.51
N LYS A 133 20.00 6.73 4.41
CA LYS A 133 20.22 8.19 4.40
C LYS A 133 18.98 8.91 3.91
N THR A 134 18.64 10.00 4.59
CA THR A 134 17.65 10.99 4.15
C THR A 134 18.36 12.32 3.93
N GLU A 135 17.63 13.34 3.50
CA GLU A 135 18.18 14.70 3.38
C GLU A 135 18.64 15.29 4.73
N THR A 136 18.09 14.82 5.85
CA THR A 136 18.28 15.44 7.17
C THR A 136 18.86 14.52 8.23
N ALA A 137 18.95 13.21 7.97
CA ALA A 137 19.37 12.22 8.94
C ALA A 137 19.97 10.97 8.27
N ALA A 138 20.61 10.14 9.10
CA ALA A 138 21.01 8.79 8.74
C ALA A 138 20.58 7.82 9.84
N PHE A 139 20.13 6.64 9.42
CA PHE A 139 19.63 5.58 10.29
C PHE A 139 20.40 4.29 10.02
N GLU A 140 20.59 3.47 11.05
CA GLU A 140 21.22 2.15 10.92
C GLU A 140 20.26 1.05 11.36
N CYS A 141 20.09 0.02 10.53
CA CYS A 141 19.21 -1.09 10.83
C CYS A 141 19.78 -2.41 10.30
N GLY A 142 19.35 -3.54 10.89
CA GLY A 142 19.70 -4.87 10.39
C GLY A 142 18.86 -5.29 9.17
N HIS A 143 17.66 -4.74 9.04
CA HIS A 143 16.71 -5.09 7.97
C HIS A 143 16.07 -3.86 7.36
N VAL A 144 15.82 -3.93 6.06
CA VAL A 144 15.12 -2.91 5.28
C VAL A 144 13.94 -3.55 4.57
N VAL A 145 12.77 -2.92 4.67
CA VAL A 145 11.58 -3.29 3.90
C VAL A 145 11.22 -2.13 2.98
N LEU A 146 11.23 -2.36 1.66
CA LEU A 146 10.77 -1.39 0.69
C LEU A 146 9.24 -1.45 0.54
N ALA A 147 8.54 -0.44 1.03
CA ALA A 147 7.09 -0.29 0.92
C ALA A 147 6.70 1.08 0.31
N THR A 148 7.46 1.55 -0.68
CA THR A 148 7.40 2.92 -1.22
C THR A 148 6.29 3.16 -2.27
N GLY A 149 5.53 2.12 -2.62
CA GLY A 149 4.56 2.19 -3.72
C GLY A 149 5.20 2.26 -5.11
N GLY A 150 4.36 2.49 -6.12
CA GLY A 150 4.77 2.59 -7.54
C GLY A 150 4.87 4.02 -8.06
N LEU A 151 4.50 4.23 -9.33
CA LEU A 151 4.55 5.53 -10.03
C LEU A 151 3.18 6.24 -10.14
N SER A 152 2.09 5.57 -9.79
CA SER A 152 0.75 6.15 -9.92
C SER A 152 0.49 7.24 -8.88
N PHE A 153 -0.25 8.27 -9.29
CA PHE A 153 -0.73 9.36 -8.44
C PHE A 153 0.40 10.06 -7.66
N PRO A 154 1.41 10.64 -8.33
CA PRO A 154 2.64 11.13 -7.69
C PRO A 154 2.42 12.24 -6.65
N LYS A 155 1.30 12.96 -6.73
CA LYS A 155 0.89 13.95 -5.71
C LYS A 155 0.73 13.33 -4.31
N THR A 156 0.61 12.00 -4.18
CA THR A 156 0.58 11.30 -2.89
C THR A 156 1.96 10.89 -2.39
N GLY A 157 3.05 11.24 -3.08
CA GLY A 157 4.42 10.88 -2.72
C GLY A 157 4.96 9.60 -3.37
N SER A 158 4.17 8.92 -4.21
CA SER A 158 4.61 7.75 -4.98
C SER A 158 5.31 8.17 -6.27
N ASP A 159 6.62 8.02 -6.35
CA ASP A 159 7.41 8.48 -7.50
C ASP A 159 8.46 7.47 -7.97
N GLY A 160 8.33 6.22 -7.54
CA GLY A 160 9.19 5.13 -8.02
C GLY A 160 10.62 5.13 -7.51
N ALA A 161 11.00 5.97 -6.53
CA ALA A 161 12.34 5.93 -5.93
C ALA A 161 12.73 4.53 -5.41
N GLY A 162 11.76 3.77 -4.90
CA GLY A 162 11.97 2.38 -4.46
C GLY A 162 12.48 1.44 -5.56
N TYR A 163 12.12 1.67 -6.83
CA TYR A 163 12.68 0.88 -7.94
C TYR A 163 14.18 1.16 -8.12
N GLY A 164 14.60 2.41 -7.91
CA GLY A 164 16.02 2.78 -7.90
C GLY A 164 16.77 2.07 -6.79
N PHE A 165 16.24 2.07 -5.57
CA PHE A 165 16.84 1.37 -4.43
C PHE A 165 16.95 -0.15 -4.68
N ALA A 166 15.90 -0.77 -5.20
CA ALA A 166 15.92 -2.19 -5.53
C ALA A 166 16.98 -2.52 -6.60
N ARG A 167 17.12 -1.70 -7.66
CA ARG A 167 18.19 -1.86 -8.67
C ARG A 167 19.58 -1.71 -8.08
N ALA A 168 19.78 -0.72 -7.21
CA ALA A 168 21.07 -0.50 -6.54
C ALA A 168 21.48 -1.70 -5.66
N MET A 169 20.50 -2.46 -5.16
CA MET A 169 20.71 -3.72 -4.43
C MET A 169 20.78 -4.97 -5.35
N GLY A 170 20.87 -4.79 -6.66
CA GLY A 170 21.06 -5.88 -7.63
C GLY A 170 19.77 -6.55 -8.11
N HIS A 171 18.58 -6.04 -7.77
CA HIS A 171 17.33 -6.60 -8.27
C HIS A 171 17.02 -6.13 -9.70
N SER A 172 16.44 -7.03 -10.50
CA SER A 172 15.79 -6.68 -11.77
C SER A 172 14.42 -6.05 -11.54
N ILE A 173 14.07 -5.03 -12.34
CA ILE A 173 12.75 -4.39 -12.30
C ILE A 173 12.02 -4.67 -13.62
N THR A 174 10.86 -5.31 -13.53
CA THR A 174 9.95 -5.48 -14.67
C THR A 174 9.52 -4.11 -15.20
N PRO A 175 9.51 -3.89 -16.53
CA PRO A 175 9.03 -2.64 -17.11
C PRO A 175 7.63 -2.27 -16.59
N THR A 176 7.47 -0.99 -16.22
CA THR A 176 6.22 -0.48 -15.65
C THR A 176 5.39 0.19 -16.75
N THR A 177 4.08 -0.05 -16.74
CA THR A 177 3.10 0.66 -17.57
C THR A 177 1.97 1.19 -16.69
N PRO A 178 1.33 2.33 -17.04
CA PRO A 178 0.08 2.72 -16.41
C PRO A 178 -0.97 1.60 -16.54
N ALA A 179 -1.69 1.33 -15.45
CA ALA A 179 -2.74 0.33 -15.37
C ALA A 179 -3.91 0.88 -14.52
N LEU A 180 -5.14 0.41 -14.80
CA LEU A 180 -6.37 0.93 -14.20
C LEU A 180 -6.53 2.46 -14.40
N VAL A 181 -6.19 2.93 -15.60
CA VAL A 181 -6.29 4.34 -16.01
C VAL A 181 -7.47 4.52 -16.98
N PRO A 182 -8.10 5.72 -17.00
CA PRO A 182 -9.08 6.06 -18.04
C PRO A 182 -8.45 5.96 -19.43
N LEU A 183 -9.26 5.58 -20.42
CA LEU A 183 -8.87 5.65 -21.83
C LEU A 183 -9.13 7.06 -22.35
N ILE A 184 -8.23 7.56 -23.19
CA ILE A 184 -8.38 8.84 -23.88
C ILE A 184 -8.87 8.55 -25.29
N LEU A 185 -9.97 9.18 -25.68
CA LEU A 185 -10.51 9.11 -27.04
C LEU A 185 -10.03 10.33 -27.83
N GLU A 186 -9.71 10.14 -29.11
CA GLU A 186 -9.24 11.22 -29.99
C GLU A 186 -10.38 12.16 -30.41
N ASP A 187 -11.61 11.64 -30.52
CA ASP A 187 -12.77 12.39 -31.03
C ASP A 187 -13.68 12.93 -29.93
N ALA A 188 -14.26 14.11 -30.14
CA ALA A 188 -15.10 14.83 -29.18
C ALA A 188 -16.56 14.33 -29.05
N TYR A 189 -16.97 13.26 -29.75
CA TYR A 189 -18.38 12.81 -29.74
C TYR A 189 -18.89 12.42 -28.33
N HIS A 190 -17.97 12.08 -27.43
CA HIS A 190 -18.27 11.69 -26.06
C HIS A 190 -18.56 12.89 -25.14
N GLU A 191 -18.27 14.13 -25.55
CA GLU A 191 -18.48 15.32 -24.72
C GLU A 191 -19.94 15.49 -24.29
N ALA A 192 -20.87 15.30 -25.23
CA ALA A 192 -22.31 15.37 -24.97
C ALA A 192 -22.83 14.25 -24.05
N LEU A 193 -22.03 13.20 -23.85
CA LEU A 193 -22.35 12.04 -23.00
C LEU A 193 -21.61 12.07 -21.66
N SER A 194 -20.88 13.15 -21.35
CA SER A 194 -20.13 13.27 -20.11
C SER A 194 -21.02 13.06 -18.88
N GLY A 195 -20.59 12.16 -17.99
CA GLY A 195 -21.32 11.80 -16.76
C GLY A 195 -22.40 10.72 -16.94
N VAL A 196 -22.72 10.30 -18.16
CA VAL A 196 -23.63 9.18 -18.40
C VAL A 196 -22.92 7.85 -18.09
N ALA A 197 -23.58 7.00 -17.31
CA ALA A 197 -23.10 5.65 -16.98
C ALA A 197 -24.12 4.61 -17.45
N HIS A 198 -23.64 3.53 -18.07
CA HIS A 198 -24.47 2.43 -18.55
C HIS A 198 -23.74 1.09 -18.34
N PRO A 199 -24.44 -0.01 -17.99
CA PRO A 199 -23.85 -1.35 -18.01
C PRO A 199 -23.31 -1.70 -19.40
N VAL A 200 -22.10 -2.27 -19.47
CA VAL A 200 -21.48 -2.70 -20.73
C VAL A 200 -21.06 -4.16 -20.65
N VAL A 201 -21.07 -4.85 -21.78
CA VAL A 201 -20.44 -6.17 -21.95
C VAL A 201 -19.18 -5.94 -22.78
N LEU A 202 -18.03 -6.32 -22.21
CA LEU A 202 -16.73 -6.27 -22.88
C LEU A 202 -16.48 -7.54 -23.69
#